data_AF-A0A7X8VRF5-F1
#
_entry.id   AF-A0A7X8VRF5-F1
#
_cell.length_a   1.000
_cell.length_b   1.000
_cell.length_c   1.000
_cell.angle_alpha   90.00
_cell.angle_beta   90.00
_cell.angle_gamma   90.00
#
_symmetry.space_group_name_H-M   'P 1'
#
loop_
_entity.id
_entity.type
_entity.pdbx_description
1 polymer ?
#
loop_
_entity_poly.entity_id
_entity_poly.type
_entity_poly.pdbx_seq_one_letter_code
_entity_poly.pdbx_strand_id
1 'polypeptide(L)'
;MSALNLAGFEAERKTLGELRLLFESALPHLNRAEQTYSEDFLQCQSQLEAWHSELRQREEEQARQILQARVREQEEENLKKELFQTLPNLQSYARKLSELQEFFAGELPAELHMALENLPMQSRALALQDFAMRSFPGSRQQEEELRGFLAEDGPALGSVWEADLRAALDYLDNSHQVRRKLRLLALEQEQMFKVYSIEIKKKSETQWQRLYVPALPASRPEKDAQGNEYTLYWGNFFYAEFDDDEPVETHTSKVFPNGLNTLEYDVRVGRKAQEALSSQGKFLMAFVLEAQNQSELDIYVLQALEQLADPELDMELLPRTWLQKRLLNFLADNFSADLPESQDWAQAINQINTDLPWMNPRHPLVRQCAENIGRAAPFYPALAPLRQRLRLNRELLARALSRKVHCVGALRRDADSKLVPNLVLPGSGKQLWVLNSPTPHRPPFWQLLSFDGEELQNEVLVNCYEGQLLFEPQNSSFGKLEIERGAEGLKMPHCWPANLPLPDK
;
A
#
# COMPACT_ATOMS: atom_id res chain seq x y z
N MET A 1 -24.66 45.50 0.70
CA MET A 1 -24.09 46.76 0.19
C MET A 1 -25.22 47.76 0.02
N SER A 2 -25.18 48.84 0.78
CA SER A 2 -26.20 49.89 0.81
C SER A 2 -26.47 50.40 -0.61
N ALA A 3 -27.73 50.39 -1.04
CA ALA A 3 -28.17 51.19 -2.16
C ALA A 3 -27.63 52.61 -1.94
N LEU A 4 -26.67 52.96 -2.78
CA LEU A 4 -25.90 54.19 -2.72
C LEU A 4 -26.87 55.36 -2.59
N ASN A 5 -26.59 56.28 -1.66
CA ASN A 5 -27.41 57.45 -1.32
C ASN A 5 -27.48 58.50 -2.46
N LEU A 6 -27.26 58.08 -3.72
CA LEU A 6 -27.24 58.90 -4.92
C LEU A 6 -28.58 59.63 -5.12
N ALA A 7 -29.71 58.95 -4.89
CA ALA A 7 -31.04 59.58 -4.96
C ALA A 7 -31.25 60.63 -3.85
N GLY A 8 -30.60 60.45 -2.68
CA GLY A 8 -30.62 61.41 -1.58
C GLY A 8 -29.80 62.66 -1.91
N PHE A 9 -28.60 62.48 -2.47
CA PHE A 9 -27.74 63.58 -2.90
C PHE A 9 -28.35 64.39 -4.07
N GLU A 10 -28.99 63.73 -5.04
CA GLU A 10 -29.68 64.43 -6.14
C GLU A 10 -30.86 65.28 -5.65
N ALA A 11 -31.65 64.77 -4.70
CA ALA A 11 -32.75 65.51 -4.08
C ALA A 11 -32.24 66.69 -3.24
N GLU A 12 -31.23 66.47 -2.40
CA GLU A 12 -30.60 67.50 -1.56
C GLU A 12 -29.94 68.59 -2.42
N ARG A 13 -29.24 68.22 -3.50
CA ARG A 13 -28.66 69.14 -4.48
C ARG A 13 -29.72 70.00 -5.15
N LYS A 14 -30.87 69.42 -5.50
CA LYS A 14 -32.00 70.13 -6.11
C LYS A 14 -32.59 71.15 -5.13
N THR A 15 -32.86 70.75 -3.88
CA THR A 15 -33.40 71.64 -2.84
C THR A 15 -32.44 72.78 -2.50
N LEU A 16 -31.13 72.51 -2.36
CA LEU A 16 -30.12 73.55 -2.12
C LEU A 16 -29.95 74.47 -3.34
N GLY A 17 -30.19 73.98 -4.56
CA GLY A 17 -30.24 74.80 -5.78
C GLY A 17 -31.47 75.72 -5.84
N GLU A 18 -32.65 75.21 -5.48
CA GLU A 18 -33.88 75.98 -5.38
C GLU A 18 -33.76 77.07 -4.30
N LEU A 19 -33.23 76.74 -3.13
CA LEU A 19 -32.95 77.71 -2.06
C LEU A 19 -31.96 78.79 -2.51
N ARG A 20 -30.90 78.43 -3.24
CA ARG A 20 -29.95 79.42 -3.78
C ARG A 20 -30.62 80.41 -4.73
N LEU A 21 -31.47 79.93 -5.64
CA LEU A 21 -32.22 80.80 -6.55
C LEU A 21 -33.20 81.73 -5.79
N LEU A 22 -33.83 81.22 -4.73
CA LEU A 22 -34.67 82.04 -3.85
C LEU A 22 -33.86 83.14 -3.15
N PHE A 23 -32.68 82.82 -2.62
CA PHE A 23 -31.78 83.82 -2.01
C PHE A 23 -31.27 84.84 -3.04
N GLU A 24 -30.88 84.40 -4.25
CA GLU A 24 -30.45 85.28 -5.33
C GLU A 24 -31.57 86.24 -5.79
N SER A 25 -32.82 85.79 -5.82
CA SER A 25 -33.97 86.64 -6.15
C SER A 25 -34.38 87.62 -5.03
N ALA A 26 -34.09 87.28 -3.77
CA ALA A 26 -34.40 88.12 -2.60
C ALA A 26 -33.32 89.20 -2.32
N LEU A 27 -32.08 88.96 -2.77
CA LEU A 27 -30.91 89.82 -2.61
C LEU A 27 -31.13 91.31 -3.00
N PRO A 28 -31.81 91.65 -4.11
CA PRO A 28 -32.08 93.05 -4.50
C PRO A 28 -32.97 93.81 -3.52
N HIS A 29 -33.75 93.11 -2.69
CA HIS A 29 -34.69 93.71 -1.74
C HIS A 29 -34.07 93.93 -0.35
N LEU A 30 -32.86 93.39 -0.09
CA LEU A 30 -32.17 93.43 1.20
C LEU A 30 -31.88 94.86 1.69
N ASN A 31 -31.55 95.77 0.77
CA ASN A 31 -31.23 97.18 1.09
C ASN A 31 -32.43 98.00 1.61
N ARG A 32 -33.64 97.43 1.58
CA ARG A 32 -34.88 98.05 2.05
C ARG A 32 -35.44 97.40 3.32
N ALA A 33 -34.79 96.36 3.83
CA ALA A 33 -35.21 95.63 5.03
C ALA A 33 -34.68 96.31 6.30
N GLU A 34 -35.34 96.08 7.44
CA GLU A 34 -34.80 96.48 8.75
C GLU A 34 -33.53 95.69 9.05
N GLN A 35 -32.59 96.33 9.76
CA GLN A 35 -31.24 95.82 9.98
C GLN A 35 -31.21 94.37 10.52
N THR A 36 -32.11 94.02 11.44
CA THR A 36 -32.24 92.67 12.01
C THR A 36 -32.53 91.61 10.94
N TYR A 37 -33.40 91.90 9.97
CA TYR A 37 -33.73 90.96 8.89
C TYR A 37 -32.62 90.84 7.85
N SER A 38 -31.82 91.91 7.65
CA SER A 38 -30.64 91.85 6.80
C SER A 38 -29.54 90.97 7.40
N GLU A 39 -29.34 91.04 8.73
CA GLU A 39 -28.37 90.21 9.45
C GLU A 39 -28.79 88.72 9.44
N ASP A 40 -30.06 88.43 9.73
CA ASP A 40 -30.61 87.07 9.67
C ASP A 40 -30.52 86.46 8.26
N PHE A 41 -30.77 87.27 7.22
CA PHE A 41 -30.65 86.82 5.82
C PHE A 41 -29.21 86.47 5.45
N LEU A 42 -28.23 87.30 5.82
CA LEU A 42 -26.81 87.03 5.58
C LEU A 42 -26.34 85.79 6.34
N GLN A 43 -26.84 85.58 7.57
CA GLN A 43 -26.57 84.38 8.34
C GLN A 43 -27.13 83.13 7.63
N CYS A 44 -28.38 83.15 7.17
CA CYS A 44 -28.95 82.04 6.41
C CYS A 44 -28.24 81.80 5.08
N GLN A 45 -27.76 82.85 4.41
CA GLN A 45 -26.95 82.71 3.19
C GLN A 45 -25.62 82.01 3.49
N SER A 46 -24.95 82.36 4.59
CA SER A 46 -23.70 81.69 5.01
C SER A 46 -23.93 80.22 5.37
N GLN A 47 -25.08 79.89 5.98
CA GLN A 47 -25.47 78.51 6.27
C GLN A 47 -25.75 77.72 4.99
N LEU A 48 -26.39 78.34 3.99
CA LEU A 48 -26.65 77.73 2.70
C LEU A 48 -25.35 77.42 1.94
N GLU A 49 -24.37 78.33 1.97
CA GLU A 49 -23.04 78.11 1.39
C GLU A 49 -22.27 77.00 2.12
N ALA A 50 -22.37 76.94 3.46
CA ALA A 50 -21.79 75.87 4.27
C ALA A 50 -22.41 74.51 3.91
N TRP A 51 -23.74 74.41 3.75
CA TRP A 51 -24.41 73.18 3.33
C TRP A 51 -24.04 72.76 1.91
N HIS A 52 -23.87 73.70 0.97
CA HIS A 52 -23.33 73.39 -0.36
C HIS A 52 -21.91 72.82 -0.31
N SER A 53 -21.05 73.38 0.55
CA SER A 53 -19.68 72.87 0.73
C SER A 53 -19.67 71.48 1.38
N GLU A 54 -20.52 71.25 2.37
CA GLU A 54 -20.65 69.96 3.06
C GLU A 54 -21.21 68.87 2.14
N LEU A 55 -22.21 69.19 1.30
CA LEU A 55 -22.72 68.27 0.29
C LEU A 55 -21.62 67.87 -0.70
N ARG A 56 -20.83 68.82 -1.21
CA ARG A 56 -19.71 68.53 -2.11
C ARG A 56 -18.65 67.63 -1.47
N GLN A 57 -18.30 67.89 -0.21
CA GLN A 57 -17.34 67.05 0.52
C GLN A 57 -17.86 65.62 0.68
N ARG A 58 -19.16 65.44 1.01
CA ARG A 58 -19.80 64.13 1.12
C ARG A 58 -19.85 63.40 -0.23
N GLU A 59 -20.14 64.10 -1.33
CA GLU A 59 -20.09 63.55 -2.70
C GLU A 59 -18.67 63.12 -3.10
N GLU A 60 -17.65 63.94 -2.81
CA GLU A 60 -16.24 63.63 -3.09
C GLU A 60 -15.74 62.44 -2.25
N GLU A 61 -16.11 62.37 -0.98
CA GLU A 61 -15.77 61.26 -0.09
C GLU A 61 -16.43 59.96 -0.55
N GLN A 62 -17.71 59.99 -0.93
CA GLN A 62 -18.40 58.84 -1.51
C GLN A 62 -17.77 58.40 -2.84
N ALA A 63 -17.42 59.34 -3.72
CA ALA A 63 -16.74 59.03 -4.98
C ALA A 63 -15.37 58.36 -4.75
N ARG A 64 -14.60 58.84 -3.76
CA ARG A 64 -13.34 58.22 -3.35
C ARG A 64 -13.55 56.81 -2.79
N GLN A 65 -14.56 56.60 -1.96
CA GLN A 65 -14.89 55.28 -1.43
C GLN A 65 -15.30 54.30 -2.54
N ILE A 66 -16.09 54.74 -3.52
CA ILE A 66 -16.47 53.92 -4.69
C ILE A 66 -15.24 53.56 -5.53
N LEU A 67 -14.35 54.53 -5.79
CA LEU A 67 -13.12 54.28 -6.53
C LEU A 67 -12.20 53.30 -5.79
N GLN A 68 -12.02 53.46 -4.48
CA GLN A 68 -11.25 52.53 -3.65
C GLN A 68 -11.87 51.13 -3.63
N ALA A 69 -13.21 51.02 -3.55
CA ALA A 69 -13.91 49.75 -3.64
C ALA A 69 -13.68 49.07 -4.99
N ARG A 70 -13.79 49.80 -6.10
CA ARG A 70 -13.51 49.26 -7.45
C ARG A 70 -12.07 48.81 -7.64
N VAL A 71 -11.11 49.58 -7.13
CA VAL A 71 -9.68 49.19 -7.19
C VAL A 71 -9.46 47.91 -6.40
N ARG A 72 -10.02 47.80 -5.19
CA ARG A 72 -9.94 46.57 -4.39
C ARG A 72 -10.61 45.38 -5.06
N GLU A 73 -11.80 45.55 -5.63
CA GLU A 73 -12.49 44.49 -6.39
C GLU A 73 -11.62 44.00 -7.56
N GLN A 74 -10.99 44.93 -8.29
CA GLN A 74 -10.11 44.59 -9.41
C GLN A 74 -8.81 43.90 -8.96
N GLU A 75 -8.22 44.34 -7.85
CA GLU A 75 -7.06 43.67 -7.23
C GLU A 75 -7.42 42.25 -6.78
N GLU A 76 -8.58 42.05 -6.15
CA GLU A 76 -9.08 40.74 -5.75
C GLU A 76 -9.28 39.80 -6.94
N GLU A 77 -9.94 40.27 -8.00
CA GLU A 77 -10.16 39.47 -9.23
C GLU A 77 -8.83 39.07 -9.88
N ASN A 78 -7.85 39.99 -9.91
CA ASN A 78 -6.52 39.71 -10.43
C ASN A 78 -5.80 38.65 -9.59
N LEU A 79 -5.81 38.76 -8.26
CA LEU A 79 -5.20 37.77 -7.37
C LEU A 79 -5.86 36.39 -7.51
N LYS A 80 -7.19 36.32 -7.57
CA LYS A 80 -7.94 35.07 -7.80
C LYS A 80 -7.61 34.47 -9.17
N LYS A 81 -7.45 35.29 -10.20
CA LYS A 81 -7.06 34.82 -11.54
C LYS A 81 -5.63 34.29 -11.57
N GLU A 82 -4.69 35.00 -10.97
CA GLU A 82 -3.28 34.60 -10.88
C GLU A 82 -3.11 33.32 -10.05
N LEU A 83 -3.89 33.15 -8.97
CA LEU A 83 -3.86 31.98 -8.10
C LEU A 83 -3.86 30.68 -8.91
N PHE A 84 -4.87 30.49 -9.76
CA PHE A 84 -5.00 29.25 -10.52
C PHE A 84 -3.97 29.13 -11.67
N GLN A 85 -3.42 30.24 -12.16
CA GLN A 85 -2.38 30.24 -13.20
C GLN A 85 -1.03 29.74 -12.69
N THR A 86 -0.82 29.70 -11.37
CA THR A 86 0.42 29.16 -10.79
C THR A 86 0.54 27.64 -10.86
N LEU A 87 -0.57 26.93 -11.06
CA LEU A 87 -0.57 25.48 -11.19
C LEU A 87 0.13 25.07 -12.50
N PRO A 88 0.84 23.93 -12.52
CA PRO A 88 0.89 22.88 -11.50
C PRO A 88 1.94 23.10 -10.39
N ASN A 89 2.58 24.27 -10.30
CA ASN A 89 3.60 24.53 -9.28
C ASN A 89 2.95 24.79 -7.90
N LEU A 90 2.94 23.76 -7.04
CA LEU A 90 2.30 23.83 -5.73
C LEU A 90 2.98 24.80 -4.75
N GLN A 91 4.27 25.09 -4.91
CA GLN A 91 4.95 26.09 -4.08
C GLN A 91 4.49 27.50 -4.45
N SER A 92 4.36 27.80 -5.74
CA SER A 92 3.80 29.06 -6.22
C SER A 92 2.33 29.21 -5.85
N TYR A 93 1.56 28.11 -5.92
CA TYR A 93 0.16 28.08 -5.48
C TYR A 93 0.01 28.36 -3.99
N ALA A 94 0.83 27.72 -3.15
CA ALA A 94 0.87 27.98 -1.71
C ALA A 94 1.15 29.46 -1.41
N ARG A 95 2.16 30.02 -2.09
CA ARG A 95 2.55 31.42 -1.93
C ARG A 95 1.43 32.37 -2.32
N LYS A 96 0.73 32.10 -3.43
CA LYS A 96 -0.44 32.90 -3.86
C LYS A 96 -1.64 32.79 -2.93
N LEU A 97 -1.89 31.61 -2.32
CA LEU A 97 -2.90 31.48 -1.27
C LEU A 97 -2.54 32.33 -0.04
N SER A 98 -1.26 32.35 0.37
CA SER A 98 -0.80 33.22 1.47
C SER A 98 -0.91 34.70 1.13
N GLU A 99 -0.57 35.12 -0.10
CA GLU A 99 -0.75 36.51 -0.56
C GLU A 99 -2.23 36.94 -0.51
N LEU A 100 -3.14 36.06 -0.92
CA LEU A 100 -4.59 36.28 -0.78
C LEU A 100 -5.01 36.38 0.69
N GLN A 101 -4.48 35.53 1.57
CA GLN A 101 -4.75 35.61 3.01
C GLN A 101 -4.35 36.97 3.59
N GLU A 102 -3.17 37.46 3.24
CA GLU A 102 -2.66 38.77 3.67
C GLU A 102 -3.53 39.92 3.14
N PHE A 103 -3.99 39.83 1.88
CA PHE A 103 -4.91 40.81 1.29
C PHE A 103 -6.21 40.97 2.09
N PHE A 104 -6.73 39.86 2.65
CA PHE A 104 -7.90 39.86 3.53
C PHE A 104 -7.55 39.95 5.02
N ALA A 105 -6.46 40.65 5.36
CA ALA A 105 -6.04 40.92 6.74
C ALA A 105 -5.85 39.65 7.61
N GLY A 106 -5.48 38.53 7.00
CA GLY A 106 -5.26 37.25 7.67
C GLY A 106 -6.40 36.24 7.53
N GLU A 107 -7.57 36.66 7.05
CA GLU A 107 -8.76 35.81 6.92
C GLU A 107 -9.09 35.52 5.44
N LEU A 108 -8.69 34.34 4.97
CA LEU A 108 -9.04 33.89 3.62
C LEU A 108 -10.57 33.78 3.45
N PRO A 109 -11.12 34.12 2.27
CA PRO A 109 -12.52 33.84 1.94
C PRO A 109 -12.90 32.40 2.28
N ALA A 110 -14.09 32.21 2.85
CA ALA A 110 -14.55 30.92 3.37
C ALA A 110 -14.48 29.81 2.31
N GLU A 111 -14.63 30.17 1.03
CA GLU A 111 -14.60 29.25 -0.10
C GLU A 111 -13.21 28.64 -0.35
N LEU A 112 -12.14 29.37 -0.02
CA LEU A 112 -10.74 29.00 -0.26
C LEU A 112 -9.99 28.58 1.02
N HIS A 113 -10.59 28.75 2.19
CA HIS A 113 -9.99 28.38 3.47
C HIS A 113 -9.53 26.91 3.48
N MET A 114 -10.40 26.01 3.01
CA MET A 114 -10.12 24.58 2.89
C MET A 114 -8.97 24.26 1.94
N ALA A 115 -8.72 25.10 0.92
CA ALA A 115 -7.61 24.91 0.00
C ALA A 115 -6.27 25.12 0.68
N LEU A 116 -6.14 26.17 1.50
CA LEU A 116 -4.92 26.42 2.26
C LEU A 116 -4.70 25.34 3.33
N GLU A 117 -5.73 24.99 4.09
CA GLU A 117 -5.67 23.98 5.16
C GLU A 117 -5.22 22.60 4.63
N ASN A 118 -5.78 22.16 3.50
CA ASN A 118 -5.51 20.84 2.95
C ASN A 118 -4.32 20.78 1.99
N LEU A 119 -3.70 21.92 1.65
CA LEU A 119 -2.61 21.95 0.67
C LEU A 119 -1.41 21.07 1.05
N PRO A 120 -0.93 21.03 2.32
CA PRO A 120 0.19 20.16 2.69
C PRO A 120 -0.09 18.68 2.40
N MET A 121 -1.30 18.21 2.72
CA MET A 121 -1.72 16.84 2.48
C MET A 121 -1.89 16.54 0.98
N GLN A 122 -2.55 17.44 0.23
CA GLN A 122 -2.70 17.30 -1.21
C GLN A 122 -1.35 17.31 -1.95
N SER A 123 -0.38 18.09 -1.46
CA SER A 123 0.97 18.11 -2.03
C SER A 123 1.68 16.76 -1.90
N ARG A 124 1.47 16.05 -0.78
CA ARG A 124 2.03 14.70 -0.56
C ARG A 124 1.43 13.65 -1.50
N ALA A 125 0.29 13.94 -2.14
CA ALA A 125 -0.27 13.06 -3.16
C ALA A 125 0.65 12.90 -4.38
N LEU A 126 1.56 13.86 -4.60
CA LEU A 126 2.57 13.82 -5.66
C LEU A 126 3.86 13.10 -5.26
N ALA A 127 3.95 12.50 -4.06
CA ALA A 127 5.16 11.83 -3.57
C ALA A 127 5.71 10.78 -4.54
N LEU A 128 4.82 10.07 -5.26
CA LEU A 128 5.17 9.03 -6.22
C LEU A 128 5.09 9.47 -7.69
N GLN A 129 5.04 10.78 -7.98
CA GLN A 129 4.87 11.29 -9.35
C GLN A 129 5.97 10.79 -10.32
N ASP A 130 7.20 10.59 -9.83
CA ASP A 130 8.36 10.16 -10.61
C ASP A 130 8.72 8.67 -10.39
N PHE A 131 7.97 7.98 -9.52
CA PHE A 131 8.23 6.59 -9.15
C PHE A 131 7.51 5.59 -10.05
N ALA A 132 8.11 4.41 -10.27
CA ALA A 132 7.47 3.30 -10.97
C ALA A 132 7.93 1.95 -10.41
N MET A 133 6.97 1.21 -9.86
CA MET A 133 7.09 -0.19 -9.47
C MET A 133 6.74 -1.12 -10.65
N ARG A 134 7.75 -1.48 -11.43
CA ARG A 134 7.58 -2.39 -12.59
C ARG A 134 7.04 -3.77 -12.22
N SER A 135 7.45 -4.29 -11.07
CA SER A 135 7.01 -5.55 -10.50
C SER A 135 7.10 -5.48 -8.99
N PHE A 136 6.30 -6.29 -8.30
CA PHE A 136 6.42 -6.49 -6.86
C PHE A 136 6.43 -8.00 -6.56
N PRO A 137 7.43 -8.50 -5.81
CA PRO A 137 8.59 -7.79 -5.23
C PRO A 137 9.52 -7.17 -6.28
N GLY A 138 10.09 -6.01 -5.94
CA GLY A 138 10.98 -5.24 -6.80
C GLY A 138 12.46 -5.57 -6.62
N SER A 139 13.32 -4.76 -7.24
CA SER A 139 14.76 -4.79 -6.98
C SER A 139 15.09 -4.22 -5.59
N ARG A 140 16.31 -4.48 -5.09
CA ARG A 140 16.80 -3.86 -3.86
C ARG A 140 16.79 -2.33 -3.93
N GLN A 141 17.08 -1.75 -5.08
CA GLN A 141 17.00 -0.30 -5.28
C GLN A 141 15.56 0.20 -5.08
N GLN A 142 14.57 -0.51 -5.62
CA GLN A 142 13.17 -0.14 -5.42
C GLN A 142 12.79 -0.27 -3.94
N GLU A 143 13.25 -1.29 -3.22
CA GLU A 143 13.05 -1.38 -1.77
C GLU A 143 13.66 -0.17 -1.02
N GLU A 144 14.88 0.23 -1.37
CA GLU A 144 15.54 1.40 -0.78
C GLU A 144 14.76 2.70 -1.08
N GLU A 145 14.21 2.85 -2.28
CA GLU A 145 13.31 3.95 -2.65
C GLU A 145 12.01 3.93 -1.81
N LEU A 146 11.37 2.76 -1.65
CA LEU A 146 10.17 2.60 -0.81
C LEU A 146 10.43 3.00 0.65
N ARG A 147 11.56 2.59 1.22
CA ARG A 147 11.98 3.00 2.57
C ARG A 147 12.25 4.50 2.63
N GLY A 148 12.86 5.08 1.60
CA GLY A 148 13.08 6.53 1.50
C GLY A 148 11.78 7.35 1.52
N PHE A 149 10.72 6.87 0.87
CA PHE A 149 9.42 7.54 0.88
C PHE A 149 8.77 7.60 2.28
N LEU A 150 9.08 6.64 3.14
CA LEU A 150 8.51 6.47 4.50
C LEU A 150 9.49 6.80 5.64
N ALA A 151 10.63 7.42 5.34
CA ALA A 151 11.54 7.94 6.36
C ALA A 151 10.87 9.04 7.21
N GLU A 152 11.51 9.48 8.30
CA GLU A 152 10.97 10.48 9.24
C GLU A 152 10.48 11.77 8.54
N ASP A 153 11.24 12.25 7.55
CA ASP A 153 10.88 13.39 6.68
C ASP A 153 10.49 12.95 5.25
N GLY A 154 10.06 11.70 5.10
CA GLY A 154 9.70 11.11 3.82
C GLY A 154 8.45 11.75 3.21
N PRO A 155 8.42 12.00 1.89
CA PRO A 155 7.32 12.72 1.24
C PRO A 155 5.99 11.95 1.25
N ALA A 156 6.00 10.63 1.49
CA ALA A 156 4.80 9.81 1.51
C ALA A 156 4.20 9.61 2.92
N LEU A 157 4.88 10.04 3.98
CA LEU A 157 4.35 9.95 5.34
C LEU A 157 3.06 10.80 5.46
N GLY A 158 1.98 10.26 6.02
CA GLY A 158 0.67 10.91 6.09
C GLY A 158 -0.03 11.12 4.74
N SER A 159 0.47 10.49 3.67
CA SER A 159 -0.11 10.59 2.33
C SER A 159 -1.08 9.43 2.05
N VAL A 160 -1.80 9.53 0.93
CA VAL A 160 -2.67 8.46 0.41
C VAL A 160 -1.92 7.17 0.07
N TRP A 161 -0.59 7.24 -0.13
CA TRP A 161 0.27 6.13 -0.48
C TRP A 161 0.79 5.36 0.73
N GLU A 162 0.73 5.95 1.93
CA GLU A 162 1.46 5.46 3.10
C GLU A 162 1.10 4.02 3.48
N ALA A 163 -0.19 3.70 3.53
CA ALA A 163 -0.66 2.38 3.94
C ALA A 163 -0.15 1.27 3.00
N ASP A 164 -0.19 1.52 1.69
CA ASP A 164 0.25 0.57 0.67
C ASP A 164 1.78 0.42 0.63
N LEU A 165 2.52 1.52 0.82
CA LEU A 165 3.97 1.48 0.94
C LEU A 165 4.42 0.71 2.19
N ARG A 166 3.73 0.90 3.33
CA ARG A 166 4.00 0.14 4.55
C ARG A 166 3.72 -1.35 4.37
N ALA A 167 2.56 -1.68 3.80
CA ALA A 167 2.22 -3.08 3.51
C ALA A 167 3.25 -3.75 2.58
N ALA A 168 3.74 -3.02 1.57
CA ALA A 168 4.80 -3.51 0.69
C ALA A 168 6.11 -3.78 1.46
N LEU A 169 6.54 -2.86 2.33
CA LEU A 169 7.74 -3.05 3.15
C LEU A 169 7.59 -4.19 4.17
N ASP A 170 6.44 -4.29 4.83
CA ASP A 170 6.13 -5.36 5.77
C ASP A 170 6.25 -6.73 5.09
N TYR A 171 5.71 -6.88 3.86
CA TYR A 171 5.87 -8.10 3.07
C TYR A 171 7.34 -8.44 2.78
N LEU A 172 8.15 -7.44 2.43
CA LEU A 172 9.58 -7.65 2.15
C LEU A 172 10.33 -8.05 3.42
N ASP A 173 10.08 -7.37 4.54
CA ASP A 173 10.69 -7.67 5.84
C ASP A 173 10.31 -9.08 6.32
N ASN A 174 9.03 -9.46 6.19
CA ASN A 174 8.54 -10.81 6.46
C ASN A 174 9.21 -11.87 5.56
N SER A 175 9.40 -11.56 4.29
CA SER A 175 10.14 -12.43 3.34
C SER A 175 11.60 -12.63 3.75
N HIS A 176 12.28 -11.56 4.22
CA HIS A 176 13.62 -11.65 4.77
C HIS A 176 13.68 -12.49 6.06
N GLN A 177 12.69 -12.33 6.94
CA GLN A 177 12.58 -13.11 8.17
C GLN A 177 12.41 -14.60 7.88
N VAL A 178 11.53 -14.97 6.93
CA VAL A 178 11.33 -16.36 6.52
C VAL A 178 12.59 -16.94 5.89
N ARG A 179 13.28 -16.22 5.00
CA ARG A 179 14.57 -16.68 4.45
C ARG A 179 15.58 -16.99 5.56
N ARG A 180 15.64 -16.16 6.61
CA ARG A 180 16.51 -16.41 7.77
C ARG A 180 16.07 -17.66 8.55
N LYS A 181 14.78 -17.78 8.88
CA LYS A 181 14.21 -18.94 9.58
C LYS A 181 14.45 -20.25 8.81
N LEU A 182 14.34 -20.23 7.48
CA LEU A 182 14.62 -21.39 6.62
C LEU A 182 16.06 -21.87 6.69
N ARG A 183 17.03 -20.94 6.68
CA ARG A 183 18.45 -21.29 6.85
C ARG A 183 18.73 -21.89 8.23
N LEU A 184 18.09 -21.38 9.26
CA LEU A 184 18.21 -21.91 10.63
C LEU A 184 17.60 -23.29 10.76
N LEU A 185 16.51 -23.59 10.04
CA LEU A 185 15.87 -24.91 10.07
C LEU A 185 16.84 -26.04 9.66
N ALA A 186 17.73 -25.79 8.70
CA ALA A 186 18.78 -26.72 8.32
C ALA A 186 19.91 -26.87 9.37
N LEU A 187 20.13 -25.86 10.22
CA LEU A 187 21.19 -25.86 11.23
C LEU A 187 20.73 -26.44 12.56
N GLU A 188 19.49 -26.16 12.96
CA GLU A 188 18.96 -26.49 14.30
C GLU A 188 18.35 -27.88 14.38
N GLN A 189 18.05 -28.52 13.24
CA GLN A 189 17.31 -29.78 13.15
C GLN A 189 18.12 -30.85 12.42
N GLU A 190 19.37 -31.08 12.86
CA GLU A 190 20.31 -32.01 12.21
C GLU A 190 19.75 -33.43 12.08
N GLN A 191 18.96 -33.91 13.05
CA GLN A 191 18.36 -35.26 13.00
C GLN A 191 17.20 -35.39 12.00
N MET A 192 16.66 -34.27 11.49
CA MET A 192 15.71 -34.27 10.37
C MET A 192 16.40 -33.96 9.03
N PHE A 193 17.54 -33.24 9.08
CA PHE A 193 18.21 -32.68 7.91
C PHE A 193 19.44 -33.48 7.43
N LYS A 194 20.31 -33.92 8.34
CA LYS A 194 21.57 -34.62 8.06
C LYS A 194 21.46 -36.11 8.38
N VAL A 195 20.39 -36.74 7.91
CA VAL A 195 20.24 -38.19 7.96
C VAL A 195 20.44 -38.74 6.56
N TYR A 196 21.24 -39.79 6.44
CA TYR A 196 21.45 -40.49 5.18
C TYR A 196 20.61 -41.77 5.17
N SER A 197 20.25 -42.24 3.99
CA SER A 197 19.59 -43.53 3.81
C SER A 197 20.44 -44.46 2.93
N ILE A 198 20.45 -45.73 3.31
CA ILE A 198 20.97 -46.83 2.50
C ILE A 198 19.85 -47.85 2.31
N GLU A 199 19.78 -48.48 1.14
CA GLU A 199 18.83 -49.57 0.93
C GLU A 199 19.57 -50.89 0.98
N ILE A 200 19.04 -51.83 1.75
CA ILE A 200 19.56 -53.19 1.83
C ILE A 200 18.44 -54.16 1.47
N LYS A 201 18.79 -55.29 0.86
CA LYS A 201 17.88 -56.41 0.67
C LYS A 201 18.66 -57.68 0.90
N LYS A 202 18.28 -58.47 1.89
CA LYS A 202 18.90 -59.77 2.11
C LYS A 202 18.66 -60.63 0.87
N LYS A 203 19.66 -61.36 0.37
CA LYS A 203 19.51 -62.14 -0.88
C LYS A 203 18.44 -63.23 -0.80
N SER A 204 18.08 -63.67 0.41
CA SER A 204 16.97 -64.60 0.66
C SER A 204 15.59 -63.92 0.64
N GLU A 205 15.53 -62.59 0.54
CA GLU A 205 14.31 -61.79 0.65
C GLU A 205 14.03 -61.01 -0.64
N THR A 206 12.77 -60.64 -0.83
CA THR A 206 12.31 -59.91 -2.02
C THR A 206 12.18 -58.40 -1.78
N GLN A 207 12.08 -57.97 -0.52
CA GLN A 207 11.80 -56.58 -0.16
C GLN A 207 13.08 -55.82 0.20
N TRP A 208 13.22 -54.62 -0.37
CA TRP A 208 14.24 -53.68 0.06
C TRP A 208 13.81 -53.03 1.39
N GLN A 209 14.77 -52.90 2.30
CA GLN A 209 14.64 -52.20 3.55
C GLN A 209 15.52 -50.95 3.52
N ARG A 210 14.96 -49.82 3.91
CA ARG A 210 15.68 -48.56 4.09
C ARG A 210 16.25 -48.52 5.50
N LEU A 211 17.55 -48.28 5.61
CA LEU A 211 18.23 -48.00 6.88
C LEU A 211 18.61 -46.53 6.91
N TYR A 212 18.41 -45.90 8.07
CA TYR A 212 18.81 -44.53 8.33
C TYR A 212 20.16 -44.52 9.04
N VAL A 213 21.10 -43.70 8.57
CA VAL A 213 22.46 -43.62 9.11
C VAL A 213 22.85 -42.18 9.43
N PRO A 214 23.54 -41.92 10.55
CA PRO A 214 24.02 -40.59 10.92
C PRO A 214 25.18 -40.11 10.04
N ALA A 215 25.93 -41.06 9.45
CA ALA A 215 27.00 -40.80 8.50
C ALA A 215 27.11 -41.97 7.51
N LEU A 216 27.62 -41.70 6.31
CA LEU A 216 27.85 -42.76 5.32
C LEU A 216 28.78 -43.84 5.91
N PRO A 217 28.40 -45.13 5.83
CA PRO A 217 29.25 -46.21 6.30
C PRO A 217 30.53 -46.26 5.45
N ALA A 218 31.65 -46.52 6.10
CA ALA A 218 32.89 -46.81 5.39
C ALA A 218 32.80 -48.21 4.75
N SER A 219 33.49 -48.38 3.63
CA SER A 219 33.45 -49.64 2.87
C SER A 219 34.84 -50.07 2.42
N ARG A 220 35.06 -51.39 2.33
CA ARG A 220 36.31 -52.01 1.88
C ARG A 220 36.04 -53.32 1.15
N PRO A 221 36.82 -53.64 0.12
CA PRO A 221 36.79 -54.96 -0.49
C PRO A 221 37.44 -55.99 0.45
N GLU A 222 36.83 -57.17 0.53
CA GLU A 222 37.34 -58.36 1.22
C GLU A 222 37.18 -59.59 0.31
N LYS A 223 37.79 -60.72 0.70
CA LYS A 223 37.67 -62.00 0.02
C LYS A 223 37.13 -63.06 0.96
N ASP A 224 36.19 -63.86 0.47
CA ASP A 224 35.71 -65.02 1.22
C ASP A 224 36.74 -66.17 1.21
N ALA A 225 36.43 -67.26 1.90
CA ALA A 225 37.30 -68.43 1.97
C ALA A 225 37.53 -69.12 0.60
N GLN A 226 36.69 -68.82 -0.40
CA GLN A 226 36.75 -69.30 -1.77
C GLN A 226 37.46 -68.31 -2.71
N GLY A 227 37.86 -67.14 -2.21
CA GLY A 227 38.55 -66.09 -2.96
C GLY A 227 37.63 -65.13 -3.72
N ASN A 228 36.30 -65.20 -3.54
CA ASN A 228 35.36 -64.27 -4.18
C ASN A 228 35.40 -62.92 -3.47
N GLU A 229 35.44 -61.84 -4.26
CA GLU A 229 35.44 -60.48 -3.72
C GLU A 229 34.04 -60.04 -3.29
N TYR A 230 33.97 -59.44 -2.11
CA TYR A 230 32.77 -58.79 -1.60
C TYR A 230 33.12 -57.46 -0.92
N THR A 231 32.14 -56.58 -0.76
CA THR A 231 32.32 -55.32 -0.03
C THR A 231 31.73 -55.46 1.36
N LEU A 232 32.53 -55.13 2.38
CA LEU A 232 32.10 -55.00 3.76
C LEU A 232 31.81 -53.52 4.06
N TYR A 233 30.66 -53.23 4.68
CA TYR A 233 30.26 -51.91 5.15
C TYR A 233 30.29 -51.85 6.68
N TRP A 234 30.95 -50.84 7.25
CA TRP A 234 31.01 -50.61 8.70
C TRP A 234 30.73 -49.16 9.07
N GLY A 235 30.02 -48.97 10.18
CA GLY A 235 29.56 -47.66 10.66
C GLY A 235 28.38 -47.80 11.61
N ASN A 236 27.81 -46.66 12.00
CA ASN A 236 26.61 -46.60 12.82
C ASN A 236 25.36 -46.45 11.93
N PHE A 237 24.25 -46.96 12.43
CA PHE A 237 22.92 -46.74 11.87
C PHE A 237 21.89 -46.64 13.00
N PHE A 238 20.75 -46.03 12.73
CA PHE A 238 19.66 -45.95 13.70
C PHE A 238 18.90 -47.28 13.72
N TYR A 239 18.90 -47.95 14.87
CA TYR A 239 18.35 -49.29 15.05
C TYR A 239 17.42 -49.34 16.26
N ALA A 240 16.33 -50.08 16.12
CA ALA A 240 15.41 -50.44 17.19
C ALA A 240 15.36 -51.99 17.24
N GLU A 241 15.59 -52.57 18.42
CA GLU A 241 15.58 -54.03 18.58
C GLU A 241 14.14 -54.56 18.63
N PHE A 242 13.29 -53.86 19.37
CA PHE A 242 11.86 -54.13 19.48
C PHE A 242 11.02 -53.08 18.77
N ASP A 243 9.78 -53.45 18.46
CA ASP A 243 8.85 -52.56 17.75
C ASP A 243 8.58 -51.28 18.56
N ASP A 244 8.60 -51.32 19.89
CA ASP A 244 8.36 -50.18 20.79
C ASP A 244 9.61 -49.42 21.24
N ASP A 245 10.78 -49.75 20.68
CA ASP A 245 12.02 -49.03 20.99
C ASP A 245 12.17 -47.73 20.17
N GLU A 246 12.76 -46.73 20.81
CA GLU A 246 13.32 -45.57 20.11
C GLU A 246 14.61 -45.98 19.37
N PRO A 247 14.78 -45.59 18.08
CA PRO A 247 15.99 -45.85 17.33
C PRO A 247 17.23 -45.26 18.00
N VAL A 248 18.23 -46.10 18.28
CA VAL A 248 19.53 -45.68 18.81
C VAL A 248 20.65 -45.95 17.81
N GLU A 249 21.69 -45.11 17.84
CA GLU A 249 22.87 -45.34 17.03
C GLU A 249 23.57 -46.64 17.42
N THR A 250 23.54 -47.60 16.51
CA THR A 250 24.08 -48.94 16.71
C THR A 250 25.09 -49.26 15.61
N HIS A 251 26.24 -49.81 15.98
CA HIS A 251 27.27 -50.21 15.03
C HIS A 251 26.83 -51.46 14.25
N THR A 252 27.13 -51.54 12.95
CA THR A 252 26.75 -52.67 12.09
C THR A 252 27.15 -54.04 12.65
N SER A 253 28.29 -54.15 13.33
CA SER A 253 28.77 -55.40 13.93
C SER A 253 27.88 -55.97 15.05
N LYS A 254 26.97 -55.18 15.63
CA LYS A 254 26.07 -55.64 16.70
C LYS A 254 24.79 -56.27 16.16
N VAL A 255 24.40 -55.92 14.93
CA VAL A 255 23.10 -56.32 14.34
C VAL A 255 23.29 -57.29 13.19
N PHE A 256 24.39 -57.19 12.45
CA PHE A 256 24.73 -58.09 11.35
C PHE A 256 25.81 -59.09 11.81
N PRO A 257 25.49 -60.38 12.05
CA PRO A 257 26.41 -61.35 12.62
C PRO A 257 27.72 -61.53 11.84
N ASN A 258 27.66 -61.41 10.52
CA ASN A 258 28.81 -61.48 9.60
C ASN A 258 29.17 -60.10 9.01
N GLY A 259 28.74 -59.02 9.66
CA GLY A 259 28.82 -57.65 9.15
C GLY A 259 27.86 -57.39 7.98
N LEU A 260 27.59 -56.12 7.70
CA LEU A 260 26.79 -55.73 6.53
C LEU A 260 27.66 -55.88 5.27
N ASN A 261 27.41 -56.90 4.46
CA ASN A 261 28.28 -57.25 3.34
C ASN A 261 27.51 -57.64 2.06
N THR A 262 28.18 -57.57 0.90
CA THR A 262 27.55 -57.89 -0.39
C THR A 262 27.45 -59.39 -0.72
N LEU A 263 27.94 -60.29 0.15
CA LEU A 263 27.69 -61.72 0.02
C LEU A 263 26.26 -62.04 0.42
N GLU A 264 25.81 -61.49 1.55
CA GLU A 264 24.50 -61.75 2.15
C GLU A 264 23.41 -60.77 1.71
N TYR A 265 23.80 -59.53 1.36
CA TYR A 265 22.87 -58.44 1.05
C TYR A 265 23.15 -57.83 -0.32
N ASP A 266 22.09 -57.48 -1.04
CA ASP A 266 22.17 -56.45 -2.07
C ASP A 266 22.14 -55.09 -1.35
N VAL A 267 23.12 -54.22 -1.61
CA VAL A 267 23.26 -52.94 -0.91
C VAL A 267 23.31 -51.80 -1.94
N ARG A 268 22.49 -50.77 -1.72
CA ARG A 268 22.51 -49.51 -2.48
C ARG A 268 22.87 -48.37 -1.53
N VAL A 269 24.01 -47.74 -1.81
CA VAL A 269 24.48 -46.53 -1.14
C VAL A 269 24.77 -45.48 -2.21
N GLY A 270 24.34 -44.23 -1.98
CA GLY A 270 24.76 -43.11 -2.81
C GLY A 270 26.28 -42.96 -2.82
N ARG A 271 26.87 -42.59 -3.96
CA ARG A 271 28.33 -42.47 -4.10
C ARG A 271 28.87 -41.23 -3.38
N LYS A 272 28.00 -40.24 -3.19
CA LYS A 272 28.29 -38.97 -2.50
C LYS A 272 27.29 -38.77 -1.36
N ALA A 273 27.71 -38.03 -0.33
CA ALA A 273 26.85 -37.65 0.79
C ALA A 273 25.51 -37.04 0.32
N GLN A 274 25.52 -36.16 -0.68
CA GLN A 274 24.32 -35.53 -1.24
C GLN A 274 23.35 -36.55 -1.87
N GLU A 275 23.88 -37.58 -2.54
CA GLU A 275 23.08 -38.64 -3.17
C GLU A 275 22.47 -39.58 -2.13
N ALA A 276 23.15 -39.75 -1.01
CA ALA A 276 22.73 -40.63 0.08
C ALA A 276 21.87 -39.93 1.13
N LEU A 277 21.64 -38.61 1.05
CA LEU A 277 20.71 -37.92 1.96
C LEU A 277 19.34 -38.58 1.90
N SER A 278 18.67 -38.67 3.06
CA SER A 278 17.27 -39.07 3.13
C SER A 278 16.40 -38.14 2.29
N SER A 279 15.22 -38.59 1.91
CA SER A 279 14.37 -37.83 1.00
C SER A 279 13.94 -36.47 1.55
N GLN A 280 13.65 -36.38 2.85
CA GLN A 280 13.39 -35.12 3.54
C GLN A 280 14.63 -34.22 3.61
N GLY A 281 15.83 -34.79 3.79
CA GLY A 281 17.09 -34.04 3.76
C GLY A 281 17.37 -33.48 2.37
N LYS A 282 17.14 -34.27 1.32
CA LYS A 282 17.23 -33.83 -0.09
C LYS A 282 16.24 -32.71 -0.38
N PHE A 283 14.97 -32.90 -0.02
CA PHE A 283 13.92 -31.91 -0.20
C PHE A 283 14.27 -30.60 0.48
N LEU A 284 14.61 -30.65 1.77
CA LEU A 284 14.92 -29.47 2.55
C LEU A 284 16.18 -28.75 2.07
N MET A 285 17.22 -29.50 1.68
CA MET A 285 18.43 -28.93 1.08
C MET A 285 18.11 -28.17 -0.21
N ALA A 286 17.36 -28.80 -1.13
CA ALA A 286 16.93 -28.15 -2.37
C ALA A 286 16.10 -26.90 -2.07
N PHE A 287 15.12 -27.02 -1.17
CA PHE A 287 14.23 -25.93 -0.77
C PHE A 287 14.99 -24.72 -0.20
N VAL A 288 15.95 -24.95 0.71
CA VAL A 288 16.75 -23.87 1.31
C VAL A 288 17.69 -23.20 0.31
N LEU A 289 18.28 -23.97 -0.62
CA LEU A 289 19.16 -23.43 -1.66
C LEU A 289 18.36 -22.57 -2.66
N GLU A 290 17.22 -23.05 -3.10
CA GLU A 290 16.36 -22.36 -4.06
C GLU A 290 15.69 -21.13 -3.45
N ALA A 291 15.28 -21.16 -2.18
CA ALA A 291 14.63 -20.04 -1.49
C ALA A 291 15.46 -18.74 -1.52
N GLN A 292 16.78 -18.82 -1.72
CA GLN A 292 17.65 -17.64 -1.85
C GLN A 292 17.39 -16.85 -3.13
N ASN A 293 16.90 -17.53 -4.17
CA ASN A 293 16.68 -16.96 -5.50
C ASN A 293 15.21 -16.63 -5.76
N GLN A 294 14.32 -16.93 -4.82
CA GLN A 294 12.88 -16.69 -4.97
C GLN A 294 12.53 -15.27 -4.53
N SER A 295 11.90 -14.50 -5.41
CA SER A 295 11.37 -13.17 -5.08
C SER A 295 10.12 -13.27 -4.18
N GLU A 296 9.22 -14.22 -4.47
CA GLU A 296 7.95 -14.42 -3.76
C GLU A 296 8.03 -15.63 -2.79
N LEU A 297 8.48 -15.40 -1.56
CA LEU A 297 8.76 -16.50 -0.62
C LEU A 297 7.52 -17.25 -0.17
N ASP A 298 6.43 -16.55 0.11
CA ASP A 298 5.15 -17.14 0.49
C ASP A 298 4.61 -18.05 -0.63
N ILE A 299 4.69 -17.60 -1.89
CA ILE A 299 4.28 -18.43 -3.03
C ILE A 299 5.16 -19.66 -3.13
N TYR A 300 6.48 -19.51 -3.02
CA TYR A 300 7.42 -20.64 -3.03
C TYR A 300 7.11 -21.65 -1.92
N VAL A 301 6.81 -21.17 -0.70
CA VAL A 301 6.37 -22.01 0.43
C VAL A 301 5.06 -22.74 0.10
N LEU A 302 4.09 -22.07 -0.53
CA LEU A 302 2.85 -22.71 -0.98
C LEU A 302 3.10 -23.80 -2.05
N GLN A 303 4.06 -23.60 -2.96
CA GLN A 303 4.42 -24.66 -3.93
C GLN A 303 5.05 -25.88 -3.23
N ALA A 304 5.91 -25.64 -2.24
CA ALA A 304 6.49 -26.72 -1.44
C ALA A 304 5.43 -27.48 -0.63
N LEU A 305 4.44 -26.79 -0.08
CA LEU A 305 3.30 -27.43 0.59
C LEU A 305 2.47 -28.28 -0.36
N GLU A 306 2.28 -27.85 -1.60
CA GLU A 306 1.60 -28.64 -2.65
C GLU A 306 2.38 -29.91 -2.99
N GLN A 307 3.71 -29.83 -3.12
CA GLN A 307 4.58 -31.00 -3.32
C GLN A 307 4.54 -31.95 -2.13
N LEU A 308 4.60 -31.43 -0.90
CA LEU A 308 4.54 -32.24 0.32
C LEU A 308 3.16 -32.87 0.54
N ALA A 309 2.10 -32.37 -0.10
CA ALA A 309 0.78 -32.98 -0.06
C ALA A 309 0.65 -34.18 -1.00
N ASP A 310 1.58 -34.36 -1.94
CA ASP A 310 1.56 -35.48 -2.89
C ASP A 310 1.77 -36.81 -2.15
N PRO A 311 0.80 -37.75 -2.21
CA PRO A 311 0.94 -39.06 -1.60
C PRO A 311 2.07 -39.90 -2.23
N GLU A 312 2.43 -39.64 -3.49
CA GLU A 312 3.45 -40.39 -4.24
C GLU A 312 4.88 -39.86 -4.01
N LEU A 313 5.04 -38.77 -3.25
CA LEU A 313 6.35 -38.26 -2.87
C LEU A 313 7.09 -39.32 -2.02
N ASP A 314 8.26 -39.79 -2.49
CA ASP A 314 9.13 -40.71 -1.76
C ASP A 314 9.70 -40.02 -0.50
N MET A 315 8.90 -39.92 0.56
CA MET A 315 9.25 -39.35 1.85
C MET A 315 8.38 -39.98 2.94
N GLU A 316 8.98 -40.30 4.08
CA GLU A 316 8.24 -40.83 5.23
C GLU A 316 7.17 -39.84 5.71
N LEU A 317 6.00 -40.37 6.11
CA LEU A 317 4.83 -39.58 6.46
C LEU A 317 5.10 -38.57 7.58
N LEU A 318 5.78 -38.98 8.65
CA LEU A 318 6.05 -38.12 9.81
C LEU A 318 7.01 -36.97 9.46
N PRO A 319 8.20 -37.21 8.87
CA PRO A 319 9.07 -36.13 8.37
C PRO A 319 8.37 -35.20 7.37
N ARG A 320 7.51 -35.75 6.50
CA ARG A 320 6.71 -34.95 5.56
C ARG A 320 5.74 -34.02 6.29
N THR A 321 4.97 -34.52 7.25
CA THR A 321 4.04 -33.72 8.07
C THR A 321 4.80 -32.73 8.97
N TRP A 322 5.98 -33.09 9.45
CA TRP A 322 6.86 -32.17 10.19
C TRP A 322 7.28 -30.98 9.31
N LEU A 323 7.69 -31.22 8.06
CA LEU A 323 8.00 -30.14 7.11
C LEU A 323 6.78 -29.26 6.83
N GLN A 324 5.62 -29.87 6.55
CA GLN A 324 4.37 -29.13 6.35
C GLN A 324 4.05 -28.23 7.56
N LYS A 325 4.20 -28.76 8.78
CA LYS A 325 3.98 -28.02 10.03
C LYS A 325 4.87 -26.79 10.09
N ARG A 326 6.16 -26.91 9.80
CA ARG A 326 7.10 -25.79 9.82
C ARG A 326 6.78 -24.73 8.77
N LEU A 327 6.45 -25.16 7.55
CA LEU A 327 6.11 -24.27 6.45
C LEU A 327 4.78 -23.52 6.69
N LEU A 328 3.76 -24.19 7.23
CA LEU A 328 2.49 -23.54 7.61
C LEU A 328 2.68 -22.51 8.71
N ASN A 329 3.51 -22.79 9.71
CA ASN A 329 3.84 -21.80 10.74
C ASN A 329 4.62 -20.60 10.15
N PHE A 330 5.47 -20.78 9.13
CA PHE A 330 6.06 -19.63 8.44
C PHE A 330 5.02 -18.76 7.72
N LEU A 331 4.01 -19.35 7.11
CA LEU A 331 2.91 -18.59 6.51
C LEU A 331 2.11 -17.84 7.57
N ALA A 332 1.71 -18.52 8.65
CA ALA A 332 0.92 -17.92 9.73
C ALA A 332 1.64 -16.78 10.46
N ASP A 333 2.94 -16.94 10.73
CA ASP A 333 3.71 -15.97 11.50
C ASP A 333 4.06 -14.70 10.72
N ASN A 334 4.26 -14.81 9.39
CA ASN A 334 4.89 -13.74 8.60
C ASN A 334 4.02 -13.30 7.41
N PHE A 335 2.97 -14.02 7.04
CA PHE A 335 2.14 -13.70 5.87
C PHE A 335 0.63 -13.70 6.16
N SER A 336 0.21 -13.69 7.42
CA SER A 336 -1.23 -13.72 7.79
C SER A 336 -2.02 -12.50 7.31
N ALA A 337 -1.37 -11.36 7.06
CA ALA A 337 -2.05 -10.18 6.52
C ALA A 337 -2.58 -10.43 5.09
N ASP A 338 -1.81 -11.15 4.26
CA ASP A 338 -2.15 -11.50 2.88
C ASP A 338 -2.84 -12.87 2.76
N LEU A 339 -2.57 -13.76 3.72
CA LEU A 339 -3.10 -15.10 3.80
C LEU A 339 -3.65 -15.39 5.21
N PRO A 340 -4.76 -14.75 5.64
CA PRO A 340 -5.33 -14.94 6.97
C PRO A 340 -5.63 -16.40 7.31
N GLU A 341 -6.04 -17.17 6.30
CA GLU A 341 -6.41 -18.60 6.42
C GLU A 341 -5.24 -19.48 6.90
N SER A 342 -4.00 -19.01 6.74
CA SER A 342 -2.81 -19.73 7.19
C SER A 342 -2.76 -19.93 8.71
N GLN A 343 -3.41 -19.06 9.49
CA GLN A 343 -3.49 -19.20 10.95
C GLN A 343 -4.28 -20.45 11.34
N ASP A 344 -5.42 -20.69 10.69
CA ASP A 344 -6.26 -21.86 10.94
C ASP A 344 -5.54 -23.16 10.54
N TRP A 345 -4.83 -23.14 9.41
CA TRP A 345 -4.05 -24.31 8.95
C TRP A 345 -2.90 -24.63 9.92
N ALA A 346 -2.18 -23.62 10.39
CA ALA A 346 -1.13 -23.78 11.38
C ALA A 346 -1.70 -24.31 12.70
N GLN A 347 -2.83 -23.79 13.16
CA GLN A 347 -3.51 -24.28 14.36
C GLN A 347 -3.91 -25.75 14.22
N ALA A 348 -4.49 -26.14 13.07
CA ALA A 348 -4.91 -27.51 12.81
C ALA A 348 -3.72 -28.49 12.81
N ILE A 349 -2.67 -28.20 12.03
CA ILE A 349 -1.51 -29.11 11.95
C ILE A 349 -0.70 -29.15 13.25
N ASN A 350 -0.73 -28.07 14.04
CA ASN A 350 0.01 -28.02 15.31
C ASN A 350 -0.53 -29.01 16.36
N GLN A 351 -1.75 -29.51 16.19
CA GLN A 351 -2.33 -30.58 17.02
C GLN A 351 -1.66 -31.95 16.80
N ILE A 352 -0.91 -32.10 15.70
CA ILE A 352 -0.20 -33.34 15.39
C ILE A 352 1.19 -33.30 16.02
N ASN A 353 1.45 -34.30 16.86
CA ASN A 353 2.77 -34.54 17.41
C ASN A 353 3.65 -35.20 16.33
N THR A 354 4.66 -34.47 15.87
CA THR A 354 5.63 -34.94 14.85
C THR A 354 7.01 -35.22 15.45
N ASP A 355 7.19 -34.98 16.75
CA ASP A 355 8.43 -35.25 17.49
C ASP A 355 8.37 -36.69 18.03
N LEU A 356 8.45 -37.66 17.11
CA LEU A 356 8.30 -39.08 17.35
C LEU A 356 9.46 -39.88 16.70
N PRO A 357 9.74 -41.12 17.15
CA PRO A 357 10.83 -41.96 16.64
C PRO A 357 10.57 -42.50 15.22
N TRP A 358 10.38 -41.62 14.24
CA TRP A 358 9.91 -41.93 12.89
C TRP A 358 10.79 -42.90 12.09
N MET A 359 12.07 -43.07 12.46
CA MET A 359 12.97 -44.05 11.83
C MET A 359 12.61 -45.50 12.22
N ASN A 360 11.80 -45.71 13.26
CA ASN A 360 11.14 -46.98 13.56
C ASN A 360 9.64 -46.87 13.17
N PRO A 361 9.26 -47.26 11.94
CA PRO A 361 7.87 -47.17 11.48
C PRO A 361 6.92 -48.12 12.23
N ARG A 362 7.45 -49.09 13.00
CA ARG A 362 6.65 -50.04 13.78
C ARG A 362 6.32 -49.53 15.18
N HIS A 363 6.99 -48.47 15.64
CA HIS A 363 6.77 -47.86 16.94
C HIS A 363 5.28 -47.52 17.17
N PRO A 364 4.66 -47.92 18.30
CA PRO A 364 3.24 -47.72 18.55
C PRO A 364 2.79 -46.26 18.37
N LEU A 365 3.58 -45.30 18.87
CA LEU A 365 3.29 -43.87 18.71
C LEU A 365 3.40 -43.40 17.25
N VAL A 366 4.35 -43.94 16.47
CA VAL A 366 4.52 -43.59 15.05
C VAL A 366 3.35 -44.13 14.24
N ARG A 367 2.93 -45.38 14.49
CA ARG A 367 1.76 -45.98 13.86
C ARG A 367 0.48 -45.23 14.19
N GLN A 368 0.26 -44.91 15.47
CA GLN A 368 -0.90 -44.13 15.89
C GLN A 368 -0.90 -42.75 15.24
N CYS A 369 0.24 -42.06 15.19
CA CYS A 369 0.35 -40.77 14.53
C CYS A 369 0.08 -40.86 13.02
N ALA A 370 0.62 -41.89 12.36
CA ALA A 370 0.38 -42.14 10.94
C ALA A 370 -1.11 -42.39 10.64
N GLU A 371 -1.79 -43.17 11.49
CA GLU A 371 -3.24 -43.38 11.39
C GLU A 371 -4.02 -42.07 11.61
N ASN A 372 -3.62 -41.26 12.59
CA ASN A 372 -4.24 -39.96 12.85
C ASN A 372 -4.07 -39.00 11.66
N ILE A 373 -2.87 -38.93 11.08
CA ILE A 373 -2.60 -38.12 9.88
C ILE A 373 -3.44 -38.63 8.70
N GLY A 374 -3.52 -39.95 8.48
CA GLY A 374 -4.29 -40.54 7.39
C GLY A 374 -5.81 -40.37 7.54
N ARG A 375 -6.32 -40.19 8.76
CA ARG A 375 -7.74 -39.90 9.03
C ARG A 375 -8.06 -38.41 9.04
N ALA A 376 -7.06 -37.55 9.21
CA ALA A 376 -7.27 -36.11 9.22
C ALA A 376 -7.71 -35.64 7.82
N ALA A 377 -8.63 -34.67 7.79
CA ALA A 377 -8.86 -33.90 6.57
C ALA A 377 -7.56 -33.17 6.17
N PRO A 378 -7.37 -32.85 4.87
CA PRO A 378 -6.24 -32.02 4.45
C PRO A 378 -6.15 -30.74 5.28
N PHE A 379 -4.96 -30.41 5.79
CA PHE A 379 -4.76 -29.23 6.65
C PHE A 379 -5.02 -27.91 5.94
N TYR A 380 -4.95 -27.91 4.61
CA TYR A 380 -5.14 -26.76 3.74
C TYR A 380 -5.86 -27.19 2.44
N PRO A 381 -6.57 -26.25 1.79
CA PRO A 381 -7.25 -26.52 0.52
C PRO A 381 -6.25 -26.59 -0.65
N ALA A 382 -6.78 -26.71 -1.87
CA ALA A 382 -5.99 -26.52 -3.08
C ALA A 382 -5.32 -25.13 -3.08
N LEU A 383 -4.00 -25.10 -3.29
CA LEU A 383 -3.20 -23.88 -3.12
C LEU A 383 -3.04 -23.06 -4.41
N ALA A 384 -3.31 -23.63 -5.58
CA ALA A 384 -3.20 -22.92 -6.86
C ALA A 384 -4.05 -21.63 -6.93
N PRO A 385 -5.34 -21.62 -6.53
CA PRO A 385 -6.15 -20.40 -6.54
C PRO A 385 -5.60 -19.31 -5.61
N LEU A 386 -5.05 -19.70 -4.45
CA LEU A 386 -4.46 -18.77 -3.49
C LEU A 386 -3.17 -18.13 -4.04
N ARG A 387 -2.31 -18.91 -4.70
CA ARG A 387 -1.11 -18.37 -5.36
C ARG A 387 -1.49 -17.36 -6.45
N GLN A 388 -2.52 -17.65 -7.23
CA GLN A 388 -3.03 -16.73 -8.26
C GLN A 388 -3.57 -15.43 -7.63
N ARG A 389 -4.40 -15.54 -6.58
CA ARG A 389 -4.89 -14.38 -5.81
C ARG A 389 -3.74 -13.49 -5.32
N LEU A 390 -2.71 -14.08 -4.73
CA LEU A 390 -1.56 -13.35 -4.20
C LEU A 390 -0.79 -12.63 -5.30
N ARG A 391 -0.53 -13.28 -6.45
CA ARG A 391 0.10 -12.64 -7.61
C ARG A 391 -0.70 -11.46 -8.14
N LEU A 392 -2.02 -11.63 -8.29
CA LEU A 392 -2.91 -10.58 -8.76
C LEU A 392 -2.93 -9.38 -7.79
N ASN A 393 -2.98 -9.62 -6.48
CA ASN A 393 -2.90 -8.56 -5.47
C ASN A 393 -1.58 -7.79 -5.56
N ARG A 394 -0.44 -8.49 -5.73
CA ARG A 394 0.87 -7.84 -5.90
C ARG A 394 0.97 -7.04 -7.18
N GLU A 395 0.44 -7.57 -8.28
CA GLU A 395 0.39 -6.86 -9.55
C GLU A 395 -0.48 -5.60 -9.44
N LEU A 396 -1.65 -5.71 -8.80
CA LEU A 396 -2.54 -4.58 -8.56
C LEU A 396 -1.87 -3.50 -7.69
N LEU A 397 -1.19 -3.90 -6.62
CA LEU A 397 -0.42 -3.01 -5.75
C LEU A 397 0.70 -2.31 -6.53
N ALA A 398 1.50 -3.06 -7.31
CA ALA A 398 2.57 -2.50 -8.13
C ALA A 398 2.04 -1.47 -9.14
N ARG A 399 0.92 -1.78 -9.81
CA ARG A 399 0.26 -0.87 -10.74
C ARG A 399 -0.28 0.38 -10.05
N ALA A 400 -0.86 0.23 -8.87
CA ALA A 400 -1.41 1.35 -8.11
C ALA A 400 -0.30 2.32 -7.65
N LEU A 401 0.81 1.80 -7.12
CA LEU A 401 1.98 2.60 -6.72
C LEU A 401 2.72 3.24 -7.92
N SER A 402 2.54 2.71 -9.13
CA SER A 402 3.21 3.19 -10.35
C SER A 402 2.36 4.13 -11.20
N ARG A 403 1.22 4.57 -10.69
CA ARG A 403 0.20 5.26 -11.50
C ARG A 403 0.57 6.70 -11.88
N LYS A 404 1.67 7.23 -11.32
CA LYS A 404 2.26 8.55 -11.63
C LYS A 404 1.22 9.65 -11.75
N VAL A 405 0.66 10.00 -10.59
CA VAL A 405 -0.36 11.04 -10.50
C VAL A 405 0.31 12.42 -10.59
N HIS A 406 -0.27 13.32 -11.38
CA HIS A 406 0.18 14.71 -11.50
C HIS A 406 -0.98 15.67 -11.26
N CYS A 407 -0.66 16.89 -10.81
CA CYS A 407 -1.65 17.96 -10.67
C CYS A 407 -1.93 18.58 -12.05
N VAL A 408 -3.21 18.63 -12.43
CA VAL A 408 -3.67 19.14 -13.74
C VAL A 408 -4.43 20.45 -13.65
N GLY A 409 -4.77 20.88 -12.43
CA GLY A 409 -5.56 22.08 -12.19
C GLY A 409 -6.16 22.09 -10.80
N ALA A 410 -7.22 22.88 -10.63
CA ALA A 410 -8.01 22.92 -9.41
C ALA A 410 -9.48 23.22 -9.72
N LEU A 411 -10.36 22.99 -8.74
CA LEU A 411 -11.76 23.42 -8.84
C LEU A 411 -11.88 24.94 -8.65
N ARG A 412 -12.71 25.58 -9.47
CA ARG A 412 -13.01 27.01 -9.41
C ARG A 412 -14.52 27.22 -9.49
N ARG A 413 -15.04 28.27 -8.86
CA ARG A 413 -16.44 28.67 -9.08
C ARG A 413 -16.60 29.43 -10.40
N ASP A 414 -17.60 29.03 -11.19
CA ASP A 414 -18.03 29.78 -12.37
C ASP A 414 -18.92 30.98 -12.01
N ALA A 415 -19.42 31.69 -13.01
CA ALA A 415 -20.31 32.84 -12.82
C ALA A 415 -21.64 32.48 -12.13
N ASP A 416 -22.09 31.22 -12.23
CA ASP A 416 -23.28 30.70 -11.57
C ASP A 416 -22.97 30.13 -10.17
N SER A 417 -21.76 30.38 -9.64
CA SER A 417 -21.26 29.86 -8.36
C SER A 417 -21.16 28.33 -8.28
N LYS A 418 -21.12 27.62 -9.42
CA LYS A 418 -20.93 26.17 -9.48
C LYS A 418 -19.44 25.83 -9.55
N LEU A 419 -19.05 24.75 -8.88
CA LEU A 419 -17.68 24.24 -8.96
C LEU A 419 -17.46 23.56 -10.31
N VAL A 420 -16.48 24.06 -11.06
CA VAL A 420 -16.05 23.54 -12.35
C VAL A 420 -14.53 23.32 -12.36
N PRO A 421 -14.02 22.32 -13.10
CA PRO A 421 -12.60 22.14 -13.31
C PRO A 421 -11.96 23.34 -14.01
N ASN A 422 -10.86 23.85 -13.48
CA ASN A 422 -9.99 24.80 -14.16
C ASN A 422 -8.64 24.11 -14.44
N LEU A 423 -8.53 23.54 -15.64
CA LEU A 423 -7.36 22.77 -16.08
C LEU A 423 -6.30 23.68 -16.67
N VAL A 424 -5.04 23.45 -16.31
CA VAL A 424 -3.89 24.29 -16.73
C VAL A 424 -2.95 23.59 -17.71
N LEU A 425 -3.09 22.28 -17.89
CA LEU A 425 -2.25 21.48 -18.79
C LEU A 425 -2.97 21.15 -20.11
N PRO A 426 -2.36 21.41 -21.28
CA PRO A 426 -2.93 21.03 -22.57
C PRO A 426 -3.10 19.51 -22.69
N GLY A 427 -4.29 19.04 -23.08
CA GLY A 427 -4.57 17.62 -23.27
C GLY A 427 -4.75 16.81 -21.96
N SER A 428 -4.78 17.51 -20.82
CA SER A 428 -5.22 16.97 -19.53
C SER A 428 -6.75 16.93 -19.44
N GLY A 429 -7.25 16.23 -18.43
CA GLY A 429 -8.68 16.05 -18.21
C GLY A 429 -9.23 14.85 -18.96
N LYS A 430 -8.46 13.74 -19.09
CA LYS A 430 -9.06 12.48 -19.54
C LYS A 430 -9.70 11.73 -18.38
N GLN A 431 -9.12 11.89 -17.19
CA GLN A 431 -9.64 11.33 -15.95
C GLN A 431 -9.28 12.28 -14.80
N LEU A 432 -10.28 12.76 -14.05
CA LEU A 432 -10.06 13.74 -12.98
C LEU A 432 -10.27 13.10 -11.61
N TRP A 433 -9.27 13.19 -10.76
CA TRP A 433 -9.26 12.65 -9.41
C TRP A 433 -9.16 13.79 -8.40
N VAL A 434 -9.83 13.61 -7.27
CA VAL A 434 -9.74 14.50 -6.11
C VAL A 434 -9.25 13.71 -4.91
N LEU A 435 -8.43 14.36 -4.08
CA LEU A 435 -8.03 13.80 -2.80
C LEU A 435 -8.95 14.34 -1.72
N ASN A 436 -9.64 13.43 -1.02
CA ASN A 436 -10.54 13.78 0.07
C ASN A 436 -9.97 13.37 1.42
N SER A 437 -10.16 14.26 2.40
CA SER A 437 -9.78 14.08 3.80
C SER A 437 -10.90 14.60 4.69
N PRO A 438 -11.89 13.74 5.01
CA PRO A 438 -13.09 14.17 5.70
C PRO A 438 -12.86 14.47 7.18
N THR A 439 -11.83 13.86 7.80
CA THR A 439 -11.47 14.09 9.20
C THR A 439 -9.95 13.92 9.43
N PRO A 440 -9.35 14.59 10.42
CA PRO A 440 -7.94 14.41 10.78
C PRO A 440 -7.56 12.97 11.18
N HIS A 441 -8.56 12.16 11.56
CA HIS A 441 -8.38 10.78 12.02
C HIS A 441 -8.53 9.74 10.92
N ARG A 442 -9.02 10.12 9.73
CA ARG A 442 -9.18 9.22 8.60
C ARG A 442 -8.08 9.52 7.58
N PRO A 443 -7.32 8.51 7.10
CA PRO A 443 -6.30 8.75 6.09
C PRO A 443 -6.95 9.30 4.81
N PRO A 444 -6.20 10.14 4.06
CA PRO A 444 -6.68 10.67 2.80
C PRO A 444 -6.88 9.55 1.77
N PHE A 445 -7.90 9.69 0.94
CA PHE A 445 -8.21 8.71 -0.09
C PHE A 445 -8.58 9.38 -1.42
N TRP A 446 -8.35 8.66 -2.51
CA TRP A 446 -8.70 9.11 -3.84
C TRP A 446 -10.19 8.89 -4.12
N GLN A 447 -10.82 9.87 -4.79
CA GLN A 447 -12.08 9.68 -5.48
C GLN A 447 -11.96 10.15 -6.92
N LEU A 448 -12.58 9.39 -7.81
CA LEU A 448 -12.74 9.74 -9.19
C LEU A 448 -13.85 10.80 -9.30
N LEU A 449 -13.50 12.01 -9.73
CA LEU A 449 -14.44 13.09 -10.00
C LEU A 449 -15.06 12.97 -11.40
N SER A 450 -14.27 12.56 -12.40
CA SER A 450 -14.75 12.39 -13.77
C SER A 450 -13.97 11.30 -14.52
N PHE A 451 -14.68 10.50 -15.31
CA PHE A 451 -14.12 9.40 -16.11
C PHE A 451 -13.51 9.86 -17.43
N ASP A 452 -13.98 10.99 -17.96
CA ASP A 452 -13.67 11.55 -19.27
C ASP A 452 -13.23 13.02 -19.21
N GLY A 453 -13.32 13.64 -18.03
CA GLY A 453 -13.08 15.05 -17.76
C GLY A 453 -14.21 15.99 -18.16
N GLU A 454 -15.28 15.48 -18.77
CA GLU A 454 -16.44 16.25 -19.21
C GLU A 454 -17.59 16.11 -18.22
N GLU A 455 -17.94 14.87 -17.83
CA GLU A 455 -19.03 14.60 -16.90
C GLU A 455 -18.51 14.48 -15.46
N LEU A 456 -18.92 15.42 -14.60
CA LEU A 456 -18.57 15.40 -13.18
C LEU A 456 -19.57 14.56 -12.38
N GLN A 457 -19.06 13.74 -11.47
CA GLN A 457 -19.87 12.97 -10.55
C GLN A 457 -20.39 13.86 -9.42
N ASN A 458 -21.68 14.21 -9.46
CA ASN A 458 -22.32 15.09 -8.47
C ASN A 458 -22.14 14.61 -7.02
N GLU A 459 -22.18 13.30 -6.78
CA GLU A 459 -21.99 12.71 -5.44
C GLU A 459 -20.61 12.99 -4.85
N VAL A 460 -19.58 13.10 -5.71
CA VAL A 460 -18.21 13.47 -5.31
C VAL A 460 -18.10 14.99 -5.19
N LEU A 461 -18.68 15.73 -6.15
CA LEU A 461 -18.60 17.20 -6.23
C LEU A 461 -19.20 17.90 -5.01
N VAL A 462 -20.25 17.34 -4.38
CA VAL A 462 -20.89 17.88 -3.16
C VAL A 462 -19.91 18.01 -1.99
N ASN A 463 -18.88 17.17 -1.94
CA ASN A 463 -17.86 17.19 -0.89
C ASN A 463 -16.60 17.98 -1.27
N CYS A 464 -16.60 18.59 -2.46
CA CYS A 464 -15.47 19.36 -2.97
C CYS A 464 -15.58 20.85 -2.63
N TYR A 465 -14.47 21.57 -2.73
CA TYR A 465 -14.39 23.01 -2.44
C TYR A 465 -13.56 23.76 -3.48
N GLU A 466 -13.67 25.09 -3.48
CA GLU A 466 -12.91 25.94 -4.40
C GLU A 466 -11.43 25.93 -4.04
N GLY A 467 -10.56 25.79 -5.05
CA GLY A 467 -9.12 25.64 -4.84
C GLY A 467 -8.65 24.22 -4.49
N GLN A 468 -9.53 23.22 -4.42
CA GLN A 468 -9.13 21.82 -4.31
C GLN A 468 -8.38 21.39 -5.57
N LEU A 469 -7.21 20.76 -5.40
CA LEU A 469 -6.38 20.32 -6.51
C LEU A 469 -7.03 19.16 -7.25
N LEU A 470 -6.92 19.21 -8.58
CA LEU A 470 -7.32 18.17 -9.50
C LEU A 470 -6.09 17.39 -9.94
N PHE A 471 -6.23 16.08 -9.92
CA PHE A 471 -5.17 15.16 -10.24
C PHE A 471 -5.56 14.26 -11.41
N GLU A 472 -4.58 13.88 -12.21
CA GLU A 472 -4.76 12.92 -13.29
C GLU A 472 -3.65 11.86 -13.22
N PRO A 473 -3.99 10.56 -13.34
CA PRO A 473 -2.97 9.55 -13.54
C PRO A 473 -2.33 9.73 -14.91
N GLN A 474 -0.99 9.67 -15.01
CA GLN A 474 -0.34 9.61 -16.32
C GLN A 474 -0.72 8.28 -16.99
N ASN A 475 -1.73 8.33 -17.85
CA ASN A 475 -2.23 7.22 -18.65
C ASN A 475 -1.16 6.75 -19.65
N SER A 476 -0.16 5.99 -19.19
CA SER A 476 0.76 5.31 -20.10
C SER A 476 1.51 4.17 -19.38
N SER A 477 0.89 3.00 -19.24
CA SER A 477 1.62 1.71 -19.35
C SER A 477 0.80 0.47 -19.02
N PHE A 478 -0.27 0.57 -18.24
CA PHE A 478 -0.90 -0.65 -17.71
C PHE A 478 -1.95 -1.18 -18.69
N GLY A 479 -1.64 -2.32 -19.33
CA GLY A 479 -2.65 -3.12 -20.05
C GLY A 479 -3.77 -3.54 -19.11
N LYS A 480 -4.90 -4.03 -19.62
CA LYS A 480 -5.95 -4.60 -18.75
C LYS A 480 -5.33 -5.70 -17.86
N LEU A 481 -5.66 -5.69 -16.57
CA LEU A 481 -5.27 -6.79 -15.69
C LEU A 481 -6.24 -7.92 -16.02
N GLU A 482 -5.72 -9.05 -16.51
CA GLU A 482 -6.56 -10.21 -16.82
C GLU A 482 -6.97 -10.87 -15.50
N ILE A 483 -8.13 -10.48 -14.98
CA ILE A 483 -8.72 -11.12 -13.81
C ILE A 483 -9.52 -12.31 -14.33
N GLU A 484 -9.00 -13.52 -14.17
CA GLU A 484 -9.77 -14.72 -14.45
C GLU A 484 -11.03 -14.78 -13.56
N ARG A 485 -12.15 -15.22 -14.13
CA ARG A 485 -13.40 -15.43 -13.38
C ARG A 485 -13.16 -16.43 -12.26
N GLY A 486 -13.25 -15.98 -11.00
CA GLY A 486 -13.05 -16.82 -9.81
C GLY A 486 -11.97 -16.33 -8.84
N ALA A 487 -11.29 -15.21 -9.12
CA ALA A 487 -10.39 -14.57 -8.15
C ALA A 487 -11.17 -13.90 -7.00
N GLU A 488 -11.70 -14.72 -6.08
CA GLU A 488 -12.25 -14.25 -4.81
C GLU A 488 -11.13 -13.76 -3.89
N GLY A 489 -11.38 -12.67 -3.15
CA GLY A 489 -10.42 -12.12 -2.18
C GLY A 489 -9.35 -11.18 -2.77
N LEU A 490 -9.57 -10.60 -3.95
CA LEU A 490 -8.77 -9.46 -4.41
C LEU A 490 -8.95 -8.27 -3.47
N LYS A 491 -7.84 -7.68 -3.02
CA LYS A 491 -7.84 -6.51 -2.12
C LYS A 491 -7.44 -5.27 -2.92
N MET A 492 -8.31 -4.27 -2.92
CA MET A 492 -7.98 -2.97 -3.51
C MET A 492 -6.89 -2.28 -2.69
N PRO A 493 -5.80 -1.81 -3.31
CA PRO A 493 -4.85 -0.94 -2.65
C PRO A 493 -5.56 0.31 -2.09
N HIS A 494 -5.11 0.79 -0.95
CA HIS A 494 -5.68 1.97 -0.31
C HIS A 494 -5.62 3.22 -1.20
N CYS A 495 -4.57 3.32 -2.03
CA CYS A 495 -4.36 4.38 -2.99
C CYS A 495 -5.14 4.20 -4.29
N TRP A 496 -6.02 3.21 -4.40
CA TRP A 496 -6.96 3.12 -5.52
C TRP A 496 -8.18 4.03 -5.28
N PRO A 497 -8.73 4.70 -6.30
CA PRO A 497 -9.92 5.53 -6.10
C PRO A 497 -11.12 4.71 -5.60
N ALA A 498 -11.73 5.16 -4.51
CA ALA A 498 -12.76 4.39 -3.79
C ALA A 498 -14.02 4.07 -4.63
N ASN A 499 -14.33 4.91 -5.61
CA ASN A 499 -15.47 4.78 -6.53
C ASN A 499 -15.07 4.32 -7.94
N LEU A 500 -13.80 3.93 -8.17
CA LEU A 500 -13.37 3.34 -9.43
C LEU A 500 -13.42 1.81 -9.31
N PRO A 501 -14.29 1.10 -10.06
CA PRO A 501 -14.33 -0.35 -10.02
C PRO A 501 -13.00 -0.96 -10.47
N LEU A 502 -12.77 -2.22 -10.07
CA LEU A 502 -11.70 -3.03 -10.66
C LEU A 502 -11.84 -3.02 -12.18
N PRO A 503 -10.73 -2.91 -12.93
CA PRO A 503 -10.77 -3.05 -14.38
C PRO A 503 -11.32 -4.43 -14.74
N ASP A 504 -12.57 -4.44 -15.21
CA ASP A 504 -13.46 -5.52 -15.64
C ASP A 504 -13.29 -6.93 -15.03
N LYS A 505 -14.31 -7.28 -14.24
CA LYS A 505 -14.94 -8.62 -14.21
C LYS A 505 -15.70 -8.92 -15.50
#